data_AF-A0A9W4TQH7-F1
#
_entry.id   AF-A0A9W4TQH7-F1
#
_cell.length_a   1.000
_cell.length_b   1.000
_cell.length_c   1.000
_cell.angle_alpha   90.00
_cell.angle_beta   90.00
_cell.angle_gamma   90.00
#
_symmetry.space_group_name_H-M   'P 1'
#
loop_
_entity.id
_entity.type
_entity.pdbx_description
1 polymer ?
#
loop_
_entity_poly.entity_id
_entity_poly.type
_entity_poly.pdbx_seq_one_letter_code
_entity_poly.pdbx_strand_id
1 'polypeptide(L)'
;MLLKNSFLIITLFGFLFCAKTSLAREACNDGSPMTADIMNCLMIDYEKSDKQLNTLYHTIIQNLSVPEQKQLKSSQIKWIKSKDECNRFYNDMEYGHEGRFSVVVCQTQKTDSRIKYLTIYQQCYQVSSQHSNIKSCLWDEYQKLDQQLNLVYKQVLSKSSNEKQKDIKKDEREWIKEKDIACNKYKNINDKNSSRIECLIERTQEQVSILESQLKENE
;
A
#
# COMPACT_ATOMS: atom_id res chain seq x y z
N MET A 1 -75.82 -24.43 -38.43
CA MET A 1 -74.73 -24.06 -39.36
C MET A 1 -73.79 -23.13 -38.60
N LEU A 2 -72.48 -23.28 -38.47
CA LEU A 2 -71.48 -24.23 -38.97
C LEU A 2 -70.32 -24.23 -37.95
N LEU A 3 -69.71 -25.39 -37.76
CA LEU A 3 -68.52 -25.69 -36.96
C LEU A 3 -67.29 -24.89 -37.39
N LYS A 4 -66.33 -24.67 -36.47
CA LYS A 4 -64.91 -25.09 -36.61
C LYS A 4 -64.03 -24.79 -35.38
N ASN A 5 -63.38 -25.87 -34.91
CA ASN A 5 -61.98 -26.03 -34.48
C ASN A 5 -61.45 -25.13 -33.34
N SER A 6 -61.16 -25.66 -32.15
CA SER A 6 -60.00 -26.51 -31.79
C SER A 6 -58.66 -25.81 -32.02
N PHE A 7 -57.98 -25.38 -30.96
CA PHE A 7 -56.61 -25.83 -30.65
C PHE A 7 -56.21 -25.40 -29.23
N LEU A 8 -55.74 -26.39 -28.49
CA LEU A 8 -55.15 -26.34 -27.16
C LEU A 8 -53.70 -25.85 -27.32
N ILE A 9 -53.32 -24.74 -26.67
CA ILE A 9 -51.91 -24.34 -26.56
C ILE A 9 -51.62 -23.96 -25.10
N ILE A 10 -51.06 -24.94 -24.39
CA ILE A 10 -50.34 -24.78 -23.14
C ILE A 10 -48.98 -24.17 -23.50
N THR A 11 -48.79 -22.87 -23.30
CA THR A 11 -47.44 -22.27 -23.32
C THR A 11 -46.90 -22.20 -21.90
N LEU A 12 -46.29 -23.31 -21.52
CA LEU A 12 -45.27 -23.39 -20.50
C LEU A 12 -44.03 -22.66 -21.07
N PHE A 13 -43.78 -21.41 -20.69
CA PHE A 13 -42.54 -20.72 -21.07
C PHE A 13 -41.86 -20.11 -19.86
N GLY A 14 -40.93 -20.91 -19.32
CA GLY A 14 -39.63 -20.47 -18.82
C GLY A 14 -39.64 -19.30 -17.85
N PHE A 15 -39.79 -19.62 -16.56
CA PHE A 15 -39.14 -18.84 -15.51
C PHE A 15 -37.64 -18.86 -15.81
N LEU A 16 -37.14 -17.81 -16.49
CA LEU A 16 -35.72 -17.54 -16.61
C LEU A 16 -35.23 -17.14 -15.22
N PHE A 17 -34.95 -18.15 -14.41
CA PHE A 17 -34.20 -17.98 -13.18
C PHE A 17 -32.77 -17.68 -13.62
N CYS A 18 -32.47 -16.39 -13.81
CA CYS A 18 -31.10 -15.93 -13.89
C CYS A 18 -30.49 -16.19 -12.51
N ALA A 19 -29.93 -17.40 -12.34
CA ALA A 19 -29.04 -17.70 -11.25
C ALA A 19 -27.90 -16.70 -11.38
N LYS A 20 -27.94 -15.64 -10.57
CA LYS A 20 -26.75 -14.87 -10.27
C LYS A 20 -25.80 -15.86 -9.62
N THR A 21 -24.91 -16.45 -10.41
CA THR A 21 -23.70 -17.01 -9.87
C THR A 21 -22.93 -15.81 -9.32
N SER A 22 -23.19 -15.47 -8.05
CA SER A 22 -22.17 -14.79 -7.30
C SER A 22 -20.98 -15.72 -7.37
N LEU A 23 -19.93 -15.32 -8.07
CA LEU A 23 -18.61 -15.82 -7.73
C LEU A 23 -18.47 -15.47 -6.26
N ALA A 24 -18.74 -16.45 -5.39
CA ALA A 24 -18.38 -16.34 -4.00
C ALA A 24 -16.88 -16.09 -4.06
N ARG A 25 -16.46 -14.86 -3.76
CA ARG A 25 -15.05 -14.53 -3.62
C ARG A 25 -14.62 -15.45 -2.50
N GLU A 26 -13.89 -16.51 -2.86
CA GLU A 26 -13.49 -17.55 -1.94
C GLU A 26 -12.85 -16.85 -0.76
N ALA A 27 -13.41 -17.07 0.44
CA ALA A 27 -12.91 -16.40 1.62
C ALA A 27 -11.44 -16.74 1.74
N CYS A 28 -10.60 -15.74 1.96
CA CYS A 28 -9.17 -15.97 2.12
C CYS A 28 -8.94 -16.90 3.29
N ASN A 29 -8.59 -18.14 2.97
CA ASN A 29 -8.25 -19.14 3.96
C ASN A 29 -6.76 -18.96 4.27
N ASP A 30 -6.49 -18.20 5.31
CA ASP A 30 -5.15 -18.00 5.84
C ASP A 30 -4.55 -19.37 6.20
N GLY A 31 -3.63 -19.87 5.37
CA GLY A 31 -3.05 -21.22 5.49
C GLY A 31 -3.39 -22.23 4.37
N SER A 32 -4.03 -21.85 3.27
CA SER A 32 -4.15 -22.76 2.10
C SER A 32 -2.75 -23.11 1.56
N PRO A 33 -2.43 -24.40 1.35
CA PRO A 33 -1.17 -24.79 0.71
C PRO A 33 -1.17 -24.56 -0.80
N MET A 34 -2.30 -24.16 -1.39
CA MET A 34 -2.42 -23.96 -2.83
C MET A 34 -1.93 -22.56 -3.23
N THR A 35 -0.89 -22.53 -4.06
CA THR A 35 -0.28 -21.32 -4.65
C THR A 35 -1.33 -20.40 -5.30
N ALA A 36 -2.34 -20.96 -5.96
CA ALA A 36 -3.42 -20.20 -6.59
C ALA A 36 -4.30 -19.44 -5.57
N ASP A 37 -4.62 -20.09 -4.44
CA ASP A 37 -5.43 -19.48 -3.38
C ASP A 37 -4.66 -18.35 -2.70
N ILE A 38 -3.37 -18.57 -2.41
CA ILE A 38 -2.48 -17.55 -1.85
C ILE A 38 -2.38 -16.35 -2.81
N MET A 39 -2.16 -16.60 -4.11
CA MET A 39 -2.07 -15.52 -5.10
C MET A 39 -3.38 -14.73 -5.16
N ASN A 40 -4.51 -15.43 -5.17
CA ASN A 40 -5.82 -14.78 -5.15
C ASN A 40 -5.96 -13.88 -3.92
N CYS A 41 -5.58 -14.34 -2.73
CA CYS A 41 -5.64 -13.52 -1.52
C CYS A 41 -4.76 -12.28 -1.56
N LEU A 42 -3.51 -12.42 -2.01
CA LEU A 42 -2.62 -11.28 -2.17
C LEU A 42 -3.19 -10.25 -3.16
N MET A 43 -3.84 -10.71 -4.24
CA MET A 43 -4.49 -9.82 -5.20
C MET A 43 -5.73 -9.13 -4.61
N ILE A 44 -6.52 -9.82 -3.80
CA ILE A 44 -7.68 -9.23 -3.10
C ILE A 44 -7.22 -8.10 -2.18
N ASP A 45 -6.16 -8.34 -1.40
CA ASP A 45 -5.61 -7.34 -0.48
C ASP A 45 -5.03 -6.15 -1.25
N TYR A 46 -4.28 -6.41 -2.32
CA TYR A 46 -3.78 -5.36 -3.19
C TYR A 46 -4.90 -4.49 -3.77
N GLU A 47 -5.94 -5.09 -4.34
CA GLU A 47 -7.08 -4.36 -4.92
C GLU A 47 -7.81 -3.50 -3.88
N LYS A 48 -7.93 -4.02 -2.65
CA LYS A 48 -8.53 -3.28 -1.53
C LYS A 48 -7.69 -2.04 -1.19
N SER A 49 -6.38 -2.21 -1.05
CA SER A 49 -5.46 -1.10 -0.79
C SER A 49 -5.45 -0.10 -1.94
N ASP A 50 -5.41 -0.54 -3.20
CA ASP A 50 -5.41 0.37 -4.35
C ASP A 50 -6.70 1.19 -4.43
N LYS A 51 -7.86 0.56 -4.19
CA LYS A 51 -9.15 1.27 -4.12
C LYS A 51 -9.17 2.32 -3.00
N GLN A 52 -8.63 1.98 -1.83
CA GLN A 52 -8.53 2.90 -0.71
C GLN A 52 -7.63 4.10 -1.05
N LEU A 53 -6.45 3.84 -1.62
CA LEU A 53 -5.50 4.86 -2.05
C LEU A 53 -6.12 5.83 -3.06
N ASN A 54 -6.78 5.31 -4.09
CA ASN A 54 -7.39 6.13 -5.13
C ASN A 54 -8.53 7.01 -4.55
N THR A 55 -9.37 6.44 -3.69
CA THR A 55 -10.45 7.18 -3.01
C THR A 55 -9.89 8.32 -2.15
N LEU A 56 -8.87 8.02 -1.33
CA LEU A 56 -8.22 9.00 -0.46
C LEU A 56 -7.54 10.11 -1.27
N TYR A 57 -6.78 9.74 -2.31
CA TYR A 57 -6.10 10.70 -3.18
C TYR A 57 -7.08 11.66 -3.85
N HIS A 58 -8.19 11.15 -4.41
CA HIS A 58 -9.22 11.99 -5.02
C HIS A 58 -9.85 12.95 -4.02
N THR A 59 -10.15 12.46 -2.81
CA THR A 59 -10.70 13.28 -1.72
C THR A 59 -9.74 14.40 -1.35
N ILE A 60 -8.44 14.11 -1.21
CA ILE A 60 -7.43 15.12 -0.86
C ILE A 60 -7.35 16.16 -1.98
N ILE A 61 -7.12 15.75 -3.23
CA ILE A 61 -6.91 16.65 -4.35
C ILE A 61 -8.06 17.64 -4.54
N GLN A 62 -9.31 17.21 -4.34
CA GLN A 62 -10.48 18.08 -4.46
C GLN A 62 -10.53 19.20 -3.40
N ASN A 63 -9.90 18.98 -2.25
CA ASN A 63 -9.92 19.90 -1.11
C ASN A 63 -8.63 20.74 -0.98
N LEU A 64 -7.62 20.50 -1.83
CA LEU A 64 -6.37 21.26 -1.80
C LEU A 64 -6.44 22.54 -2.62
N SER A 65 -5.67 23.53 -2.16
CA SER A 65 -5.31 24.71 -2.93
C SER A 65 -4.49 24.35 -4.20
N VAL A 66 -4.52 25.20 -5.22
CA VAL A 66 -3.95 24.89 -6.56
C VAL A 66 -2.44 24.56 -6.49
N PRO A 67 -1.58 25.33 -5.78
CA PRO A 67 -0.19 24.96 -5.52
C PRO A 67 -0.02 23.55 -4.92
N GLU A 68 -0.74 23.23 -3.85
CA GLU A 68 -0.68 21.94 -3.17
C GLU A 68 -1.17 20.80 -4.08
N GLN A 69 -2.22 21.01 -4.88
CA GLN A 69 -2.65 20.03 -5.88
C GLN A 69 -1.54 19.72 -6.88
N LYS A 70 -0.86 20.75 -7.42
CA LYS A 70 0.24 20.56 -8.38
C LYS A 70 1.38 19.77 -7.75
N GLN A 71 1.70 20.09 -6.50
CA GLN A 71 2.74 19.41 -5.76
C GLN A 71 2.40 17.94 -5.48
N LEU A 72 1.21 17.67 -4.96
CA LEU A 72 0.78 16.31 -4.64
C LEU A 72 0.60 15.46 -5.89
N LYS A 73 0.08 16.01 -7.00
CA LYS A 73 0.03 15.32 -8.31
C LYS A 73 1.42 14.92 -8.80
N SER A 74 2.39 15.82 -8.71
CA SER A 74 3.77 15.52 -9.10
C SER A 74 4.39 14.42 -8.24
N SER A 75 4.15 14.46 -6.94
CA SER A 75 4.57 13.43 -5.98
C SER A 75 3.90 12.08 -6.29
N GLN A 76 2.59 12.06 -6.53
CA GLN A 76 1.83 10.84 -6.85
C GLN A 76 2.36 10.16 -8.12
N ILE A 77 2.70 10.92 -9.16
CA ILE A 77 3.28 10.36 -10.40
C ILE A 77 4.64 9.71 -10.12
N LYS A 78 5.47 10.31 -9.27
CA LYS A 78 6.77 9.72 -8.88
C LYS A 78 6.57 8.44 -8.06
N TRP A 79 5.61 8.46 -7.15
CA TRP A 79 5.25 7.27 -6.37
C TRP A 79 4.78 6.12 -7.25
N ILE A 80 3.92 6.38 -8.26
CA ILE A 80 3.47 5.34 -9.21
C ILE A 80 4.69 4.67 -9.89
N LYS A 81 5.66 5.47 -10.36
CA LYS A 81 6.89 4.93 -10.96
C LYS A 81 7.67 4.04 -9.98
N SER A 82 7.79 4.46 -8.72
CA SER A 82 8.45 3.64 -7.69
C SER A 82 7.67 2.37 -7.35
N LYS A 83 6.33 2.39 -7.43
CA LYS A 83 5.51 1.19 -7.31
C LYS A 83 5.73 0.24 -8.50
N ASP A 84 5.87 0.76 -9.71
CA ASP A 84 6.11 -0.04 -10.91
C ASP A 84 7.48 -0.73 -10.90
N GLU A 85 8.46 -0.23 -10.13
CA GLU A 85 9.74 -0.91 -9.88
C GLU A 85 9.57 -2.26 -9.16
N CYS A 86 8.41 -2.55 -8.55
CA CYS A 86 8.08 -3.88 -8.04
C CYS A 86 8.02 -4.94 -9.15
N ASN A 87 7.76 -4.55 -10.41
CA ASN A 87 7.70 -5.48 -11.54
C ASN A 87 9.06 -6.13 -11.86
N ARG A 88 10.16 -5.67 -11.26
CA ARG A 88 11.47 -6.32 -11.37
C ARG A 88 11.42 -7.79 -10.97
N PHE A 89 10.56 -8.15 -10.01
CA PHE A 89 10.41 -9.52 -9.52
C PHE A 89 9.64 -10.44 -10.48
N TYR A 90 9.06 -9.90 -11.55
CA TYR A 90 8.33 -10.70 -12.54
C TYR A 90 9.25 -11.56 -13.41
N ASN A 91 10.57 -11.35 -13.36
CA ASN A 91 11.54 -12.13 -14.12
C ASN A 91 11.62 -13.57 -13.60
N ASP A 92 10.83 -14.48 -14.19
CA ASP A 92 10.79 -15.90 -13.83
C ASP A 92 12.19 -16.58 -13.91
N MET A 93 13.13 -16.08 -14.73
CA MET A 93 14.49 -16.64 -14.81
C MET A 93 15.36 -16.30 -13.60
N GLU A 94 15.08 -15.20 -12.93
CA GLU A 94 15.87 -14.68 -11.81
C GLU A 94 15.22 -15.00 -10.45
N TYR A 95 13.89 -14.92 -10.39
CA TYR A 95 13.12 -15.03 -9.15
C TYR A 95 12.19 -16.26 -9.10
N GLY A 96 12.18 -17.07 -10.16
CA GLY A 96 11.25 -18.19 -10.28
C GLY A 96 9.78 -17.75 -10.32
N HIS A 97 8.87 -18.72 -10.27
CA HIS A 97 7.43 -18.44 -10.24
C HIS A 97 6.98 -17.74 -8.94
N GLU A 98 7.76 -17.86 -7.87
CA GLU A 98 7.52 -17.14 -6.61
C GLU A 98 7.70 -15.62 -6.75
N GLY A 99 8.49 -15.16 -7.72
CA GLY A 99 8.66 -13.74 -8.02
C GLY A 99 7.33 -13.02 -8.27
N ARG A 100 6.30 -13.73 -8.75
CA ARG A 100 4.95 -13.19 -8.96
C ARG A 100 4.28 -12.79 -7.65
N PHE A 101 4.48 -13.55 -6.57
CA PHE A 101 4.01 -13.17 -5.24
C PHE A 101 4.73 -11.91 -4.77
N SER A 102 6.06 -11.85 -4.95
CA SER A 102 6.88 -10.70 -4.58
C SER A 102 6.45 -9.42 -5.28
N VAL A 103 5.98 -9.49 -6.54
CA VAL A 103 5.39 -8.32 -7.23
C VAL A 103 4.19 -7.80 -6.44
N VAL A 104 3.21 -8.65 -6.13
CA VAL A 104 1.96 -8.25 -5.47
C VAL A 104 2.20 -7.77 -4.04
N VAL A 105 3.04 -8.47 -3.27
CA VAL A 105 3.41 -8.06 -1.92
C VAL A 105 4.10 -6.69 -1.95
N CYS A 106 5.07 -6.49 -2.83
CA CYS A 106 5.77 -5.21 -2.98
C CYS A 106 4.81 -4.06 -3.35
N GLN A 107 3.93 -4.29 -4.32
CA GLN A 107 2.93 -3.29 -4.74
C GLN A 107 1.96 -2.95 -3.61
N THR A 108 1.51 -3.94 -2.84
CA THR A 108 0.63 -3.75 -1.68
C THR A 108 1.31 -2.94 -0.60
N GLN A 109 2.54 -3.30 -0.20
CA GLN A 109 3.31 -2.57 0.81
C GLN A 109 3.54 -1.10 0.40
N LYS A 110 3.90 -0.83 -0.86
CA LYS A 110 4.06 0.53 -1.36
C LYS A 110 2.74 1.32 -1.38
N THR A 111 1.63 0.65 -1.63
CA THR A 111 0.28 1.23 -1.62
C THR A 111 -0.16 1.58 -0.20
N ASP A 112 0.06 0.69 0.76
CA ASP A 112 -0.25 0.91 2.17
C ASP A 112 0.60 2.04 2.76
N SER A 113 1.90 2.06 2.46
CA SER A 113 2.80 3.13 2.87
C SER A 113 2.30 4.49 2.33
N ARG A 114 1.88 4.51 1.06
CA ARG A 114 1.34 5.73 0.44
C ARG A 114 0.00 6.18 1.03
N ILE A 115 -0.88 5.25 1.39
CA ILE A 115 -2.12 5.56 2.13
C ILE A 115 -1.79 6.24 3.46
N LYS A 116 -0.82 5.71 4.21
CA LYS A 116 -0.38 6.30 5.48
C LYS A 116 0.15 7.72 5.26
N TYR A 117 1.02 7.93 4.26
CA TYR A 117 1.49 9.28 3.91
C TYR A 117 0.34 10.23 3.52
N LEU A 118 -0.57 9.82 2.65
CA LEU A 118 -1.71 10.66 2.22
C LEU A 118 -2.63 11.01 3.39
N THR A 119 -2.81 10.09 4.34
CA THR A 119 -3.57 10.32 5.57
C THR A 119 -2.91 11.40 6.43
N ILE A 120 -1.60 11.28 6.66
CA ILE A 120 -0.81 12.30 7.37
C ILE A 120 -0.89 13.65 6.66
N TYR A 121 -0.75 13.64 5.33
CA TYR A 121 -0.83 14.85 4.51
C TYR A 121 -2.19 15.54 4.65
N GLN A 122 -3.28 14.77 4.61
CA GLN A 122 -4.64 15.31 4.77
C GLN A 122 -4.83 15.94 6.16
N GLN A 123 -4.41 15.24 7.23
CA GLN A 123 -4.49 15.74 8.60
C GLN A 123 -3.69 17.03 8.77
N CYS A 124 -2.45 17.05 8.28
CA CYS A 124 -1.62 18.24 8.32
C CYS A 124 -2.20 19.39 7.50
N TYR A 125 -2.81 19.11 6.36
CA TYR A 125 -3.47 20.14 5.56
C TYR A 125 -4.66 20.77 6.31
N GLN A 126 -5.50 19.94 6.93
CA GLN A 126 -6.65 20.40 7.73
C GLN A 126 -6.21 21.31 8.88
N VAL A 127 -5.16 20.95 9.64
CA VAL A 127 -4.63 21.79 10.72
C VAL A 127 -3.94 23.06 10.19
N SER A 128 -3.28 22.99 9.03
CA SER A 128 -2.57 24.12 8.44
C SER A 128 -3.47 25.24 7.91
N SER A 129 -4.72 24.89 7.55
CA SER A 129 -5.74 25.84 7.10
C SER A 129 -6.12 26.92 8.12
N GLN A 130 -5.67 26.77 9.38
CA GLN A 130 -5.88 27.70 10.50
C GLN A 130 -4.61 28.49 10.93
N HIS A 131 -3.70 28.83 10.00
CA HIS A 131 -2.45 29.60 10.20
C HIS A 131 -1.17 28.79 10.53
N SER A 132 -0.94 27.62 9.92
CA SER A 132 0.39 26.98 10.02
C SER A 132 0.91 26.44 8.68
N ASN A 133 2.22 26.19 8.60
CA ASN A 133 2.89 25.66 7.41
C ASN A 133 2.78 24.13 7.42
N ILE A 134 2.09 23.52 6.45
CA ILE A 134 1.94 22.05 6.31
C ILE A 134 3.26 21.29 6.48
N LYS A 135 4.38 21.87 6.04
CA LYS A 135 5.73 21.30 6.17
C LYS A 135 6.15 21.07 7.61
N SER A 136 5.75 21.97 8.52
CA SER A 136 6.05 21.82 9.96
C SER A 136 5.32 20.62 10.53
N CYS A 137 4.02 20.50 10.26
CA CYS A 137 3.25 19.34 10.69
C CYS A 137 3.80 18.04 10.12
N LEU A 138 4.11 17.99 8.81
CA LEU A 138 4.73 16.82 8.19
C LEU A 138 6.07 16.44 8.85
N TRP A 139 6.85 17.43 9.25
CA TRP A 139 8.10 17.19 9.97
C TRP A 139 7.85 16.58 11.35
N ASP A 140 6.88 17.09 12.11
CA ASP A 140 6.55 16.58 13.43
C ASP A 140 6.01 15.14 13.35
N GLU A 141 5.20 14.83 12.34
CA GLU A 141 4.73 13.47 12.07
C GLU A 141 5.86 12.52 11.68
N TYR A 142 6.84 12.99 10.89
CA TYR A 142 8.07 12.23 10.65
C TYR A 142 8.81 11.92 11.95
N GLN A 143 8.97 12.90 12.86
CA GLN A 143 9.67 12.67 14.12
C GLN A 143 8.98 11.62 15.00
N LYS A 144 7.64 11.63 15.05
CA LYS A 144 6.86 10.60 15.76
C LYS A 144 7.05 9.21 15.15
N LEU A 145 7.01 9.13 13.82
CA LEU A 145 7.23 7.88 13.10
C LEU A 145 8.65 7.34 13.32
N ASP A 146 9.67 8.19 13.34
CA ASP A 146 11.05 7.80 13.61
C ASP A 146 11.24 7.30 15.05
N GLN A 147 10.53 7.90 16.01
CA GLN A 147 10.45 7.37 17.38
C GLN A 147 9.80 5.99 17.42
N GLN A 148 8.70 5.78 16.70
CA GLN A 148 8.05 4.47 16.59
C GLN A 148 9.00 3.43 16.01
N LEU A 149 9.72 3.76 14.93
CA LEU A 149 10.72 2.88 14.33
C LEU A 149 11.73 2.39 15.37
N ASN A 150 12.29 3.32 16.16
CA ASN A 150 13.25 3.00 17.20
C ASN A 150 12.67 2.06 18.28
N LEU A 151 11.38 2.17 18.60
CA LEU A 151 10.71 1.27 19.54
C LEU A 151 10.56 -0.13 18.95
N VAL A 152 10.07 -0.25 17.72
CA VAL A 152 9.90 -1.55 17.03
C VAL A 152 11.26 -2.24 16.86
N TYR A 153 12.29 -1.51 16.43
CA TYR A 153 13.65 -2.03 16.32
C TYR A 153 14.16 -2.65 17.63
N LYS A 154 13.96 -1.96 18.77
CA LYS A 154 14.35 -2.49 20.09
C LYS A 154 13.57 -3.76 20.45
N GLN A 155 12.28 -3.82 20.11
CA GLN A 155 11.45 -5.00 20.35
C GLN A 155 11.95 -6.19 19.53
N VAL A 156 12.21 -6.00 18.23
CA VAL A 156 12.73 -7.06 17.34
C VAL A 156 14.05 -7.59 17.87
N LEU A 157 14.98 -6.71 18.28
CA LEU A 157 16.24 -7.15 18.87
C LEU A 157 16.04 -7.97 20.15
N SER A 158 15.13 -7.55 21.04
CA SER A 158 14.89 -8.24 22.31
C SER A 158 14.31 -9.65 22.15
N LYS A 159 13.57 -9.90 21.06
CA LYS A 159 12.98 -11.21 20.74
C LYS A 159 13.88 -12.07 19.83
N SER A 160 14.98 -11.52 19.32
CA SER A 160 15.85 -12.20 18.35
C SER A 160 17.06 -12.87 19.00
N SER A 161 17.53 -13.97 18.40
CA SER A 161 18.78 -14.63 18.79
C SER A 161 19.99 -13.71 18.63
N ASN A 162 21.10 -14.01 19.32
CA ASN A 162 22.33 -13.21 19.22
C ASN A 162 22.90 -13.14 17.79
N GLU A 163 22.70 -14.20 16.99
CA GLU A 163 23.09 -14.22 15.58
C GLU A 163 22.20 -13.29 14.75
N LYS A 164 20.87 -13.48 14.82
CA LYS A 164 19.88 -12.63 14.11
C LYS A 164 20.00 -11.15 14.50
N GLN A 165 20.32 -10.85 15.75
CA GLN A 165 20.59 -9.47 16.21
C GLN A 165 21.77 -8.82 15.49
N LYS A 166 22.81 -9.56 15.12
CA LYS A 166 23.97 -9.00 14.38
C LYS A 166 23.55 -8.58 12.98
N ASP A 167 22.73 -9.41 12.33
CA ASP A 167 22.21 -9.16 10.99
C ASP A 167 21.24 -7.98 10.98
N ILE A 168 20.25 -7.97 11.88
CA ILE A 168 19.31 -6.84 12.03
C ILE A 168 20.07 -5.53 12.25
N LYS A 169 21.09 -5.51 13.12
CA LYS A 169 21.91 -4.32 13.37
C LYS A 169 22.69 -3.87 12.12
N LYS A 170 23.12 -4.81 11.28
CA LYS A 170 23.82 -4.51 10.03
C LYS A 170 22.85 -3.91 9.01
N ASP A 171 21.72 -4.57 8.81
CA ASP A 171 20.69 -4.16 7.85
C ASP A 171 20.12 -2.79 8.21
N GLU A 172 19.87 -2.52 9.50
CA GLU A 172 19.38 -1.21 9.96
C GLU A 172 20.39 -0.09 9.68
N ARG A 173 21.70 -0.34 9.89
CA ARG A 173 22.75 0.65 9.58
C ARG A 173 22.87 0.91 8.08
N GLU A 174 22.70 -0.13 7.26
CA GLU A 174 22.72 -0.01 5.81
C GLU A 174 21.50 0.77 5.31
N TRP A 175 20.31 0.41 5.80
CA TRP A 175 19.08 1.13 5.53
C TRP A 175 19.16 2.62 5.91
N ILE A 176 19.72 2.98 7.08
CA ILE A 176 19.92 4.39 7.46
C ILE A 176 20.77 5.12 6.42
N LYS A 177 21.89 4.53 5.99
CA LYS A 177 22.77 5.14 4.97
C LYS A 177 22.03 5.33 3.65
N GLU A 178 21.30 4.32 3.19
CA GLU A 178 20.52 4.39 1.96
C GLU A 178 19.40 5.44 2.04
N LYS A 179 18.67 5.49 3.17
CA LYS A 179 17.65 6.50 3.43
C LYS A 179 18.24 7.90 3.35
N ASP A 180 19.37 8.12 4.02
CA ASP A 180 20.03 9.42 4.03
C ASP A 180 20.48 9.84 2.63
N ILE A 181 21.12 8.95 1.87
CA ILE A 181 21.51 9.22 0.48
C ILE A 181 20.28 9.54 -0.37
N ALA A 182 19.25 8.68 -0.31
CA ALA A 182 18.05 8.79 -1.13
C ALA A 182 17.24 10.05 -0.82
N CYS A 183 17.15 10.47 0.44
CA CYS A 183 16.36 11.64 0.84
C CYS A 183 17.16 12.95 0.82
N ASN A 184 18.49 12.91 1.01
CA ASN A 184 19.32 14.12 0.94
C ASN A 184 19.47 14.67 -0.47
N LYS A 185 19.15 13.90 -1.52
CA LYS A 185 19.05 14.45 -2.89
C LYS A 185 18.05 15.62 -3.00
N TYR A 186 17.09 15.71 -2.07
CA TYR A 186 16.10 16.79 -2.01
C TYR A 186 16.53 17.98 -1.13
N LYS A 187 17.75 17.96 -0.55
CA LYS A 187 18.26 18.96 0.41
C LYS A 187 18.56 20.33 -0.23
N ASN A 188 18.86 20.39 -1.53
CA ASN A 188 19.30 21.62 -2.21
C ASN A 188 18.20 22.63 -2.60
N ILE A 189 17.07 22.66 -1.88
CA ILE A 189 16.08 23.74 -1.96
C ILE A 189 15.59 23.99 -0.54
N ASN A 190 16.29 24.87 0.22
CA ASN A 190 15.93 25.34 1.57
C ASN A 190 15.31 24.27 2.48
N ASP A 191 16.15 23.55 3.25
CA ASP A 191 16.01 22.57 4.37
C ASP A 191 14.64 21.98 4.84
N LYS A 192 13.50 22.51 4.39
CA LYS A 192 12.13 22.02 4.59
C LYS A 192 11.42 21.84 3.24
N ASN A 193 12.09 21.20 2.27
CA ASN A 193 11.42 20.76 1.03
C ASN A 193 10.47 19.61 1.38
N SER A 194 9.17 19.76 1.11
CA SER A 194 8.18 18.71 1.39
C SER A 194 8.55 17.38 0.72
N SER A 195 9.27 17.40 -0.42
CA SER A 195 9.74 16.18 -1.09
C SER A 195 10.74 15.39 -0.23
N ARG A 196 11.59 16.08 0.55
CA ARG A 196 12.51 15.44 1.50
C ARG A 196 11.74 14.80 2.65
N ILE A 197 10.77 15.54 3.21
CA ILE A 197 9.96 15.07 4.34
C ILE A 197 9.13 13.86 3.93
N GLU A 198 8.50 13.91 2.77
CA GLU A 198 7.78 12.78 2.16
C GLU A 198 8.68 11.55 2.01
N CYS A 199 9.89 11.71 1.42
CA CYS A 199 10.85 10.62 1.32
C CYS A 199 11.20 9.99 2.67
N LEU A 200 11.41 10.82 3.70
CA LEU A 200 11.72 10.35 5.05
C LEU A 200 10.54 9.59 5.65
N ILE A 201 9.31 10.08 5.50
CA ILE A 201 8.10 9.42 6.00
C ILE A 201 7.92 8.06 5.31
N GLU A 202 7.91 8.01 3.97
CA GLU A 202 7.62 6.79 3.23
C GLU A 202 8.66 5.70 3.48
N ARG A 203 9.96 6.03 3.48
CA ARG A 203 11.01 5.04 3.76
C ARG A 203 11.00 4.55 5.20
N THR A 204 10.62 5.41 6.15
CA THR A 204 10.50 5.03 7.56
C THR A 204 9.26 4.15 7.78
N GLN A 205 8.15 4.41 7.09
CA GLN A 205 6.96 3.55 7.10
C GLN A 205 7.24 2.16 6.52
N GLU A 206 8.00 2.09 5.42
CA GLU A 206 8.47 0.83 4.82
C GLU A 206 9.31 0.04 5.84
N GLN A 207 10.29 0.68 6.49
CA GLN A 207 11.16 0.02 7.48
C GLN A 207 10.41 -0.46 8.73
N VAL A 208 9.48 0.35 9.25
CA VAL A 208 8.60 -0.08 10.35
C VAL A 208 7.85 -1.35 9.97
N SER A 209 7.30 -1.41 8.75
CA SER A 209 6.52 -2.57 8.30
C SER A 209 7.39 -3.84 8.16
N ILE A 210 8.64 -3.69 7.74
CA ILE A 210 9.63 -4.79 7.67
C ILE A 210 9.94 -5.32 9.08
N LEU A 211 10.26 -4.43 10.02
CA LEU A 211 10.59 -4.82 11.39
C LEU A 211 9.38 -5.43 12.13
N GLU A 212 8.17 -4.91 11.92
CA GLU A 212 6.94 -5.50 12.45
C GLU A 212 6.70 -6.92 11.92
N SER A 213 7.03 -7.18 10.66
CA SER A 213 6.93 -8.53 10.08
C SER A 213 7.91 -9.50 10.72
N GLN A 214 9.16 -9.08 10.90
CA GLN A 214 10.18 -9.86 11.62
C GLN A 214 9.80 -10.13 13.08
N LEU A 215 9.06 -9.22 13.72
CA LEU A 215 8.58 -9.40 15.08
C LEU A 215 7.56 -10.54 15.16
N LYS A 216 6.64 -10.62 14.20
CA LYS A 216 5.60 -11.67 14.12
C LYS A 216 6.20 -13.06 13.86
N GLU A 217 7.29 -13.15 13.11
CA GLU A 217 8.01 -14.42 12.88
C GLU A 217 8.74 -14.95 14.13
N ASN A 218 8.98 -14.09 15.13
CA ASN A 218 9.68 -14.43 16.36
C ASN A 218 8.72 -14.68 17.56
N GLU A 219 7.41 -14.67 17.33
CA GLU A 219 6.36 -14.99 18.32
C GLU A 219 5.95 -16.46 18.25
#